data_AF-A0A9R1SL39-F1
#
_entry.id   AF-A0A9R1SL39-F1
#
_cell.length_a   1.000
_cell.length_b   1.000
_cell.length_c   1.000
_cell.angle_alpha   90.00
_cell.angle_beta   90.00
_cell.angle_gamma   90.00
#
_symmetry.space_group_name_H-M   'P 1'
#
loop_
_entity.id
_entity.type
_entity.pdbx_description
1 polymer ?
#
loop_
_entity_poly.entity_id
_entity_poly.type
_entity_poly.pdbx_seq_one_letter_code
_entity_poly.pdbx_strand_id
1 'polypeptide(L)'
;MSSPLHDCPCKKCTSFKLNQVGLFFLGFFFINNVSFFVFSDLDDLLDSLQHLQLCLTDAESQRDVGLLLELLLRSDFQQAFIMHRSVAQSMRRLCLPLPLTAHAQQLRDEMIPYWLKSKELMLTSPQALMEAHDCIAEQEVDVEAIESVDQDEKTTKLVSLEKTRDMPLGVTVRNEHDRVVISRVVSGGTAEKSNLFSEGDEILEINGIPVRGKSVNDVHNILSCMHGALTFLLIPNFQNQIAPHRQTVMHVKANFSYDPSDDLYVPCRELGLSFQKGDILHVTSQDDPNWWQAYRDGHVDRKPLAGLIPGKSFQQHREAMKKTITDRNQEYKGKLWCAKKSQKQRKKLLFNPSKNIEHYSEDILTYEEVALYHQPPNHKRPIALIGPPNSGHDELRQRLLSLEPDRFTGAVPHTTRNPRAHEVNGREYNFVSRQSFECDLAAGKFIESGEFEQNLYGTNTDSVRQVINSGKICLLCLHPRSLRLLCSSDLKPYIIFIRPSPPSPSPPPPPPQERFSTLLTRGVKKHMPDDVRETLEKAREMEHSYGHMFDAVITNFKQDTSVSELLGLIDKLDIEPHWVPSAWVS
;
A
#
# COMPACT_ATOMS: atom_id res chain seq x y z
N MET A 1 70.20 -20.84 12.22
CA MET A 1 70.12 -20.64 10.76
C MET A 1 68.74 -21.16 10.37
N SER A 2 67.70 -20.38 10.13
CA SER A 2 67.55 -18.99 9.68
C SER A 2 66.20 -18.45 10.19
N SER A 3 66.17 -17.17 10.56
CA SER A 3 65.02 -16.43 11.12
C SER A 3 64.12 -15.83 10.00
N PRO A 4 63.11 -14.97 10.29
CA PRO A 4 61.67 -15.16 10.03
C PRO A 4 61.10 -14.13 9.01
N LEU A 5 59.77 -14.03 8.82
CA LEU A 5 58.93 -12.89 8.34
C LEU A 5 57.46 -13.43 8.35
N HIS A 6 56.38 -12.82 8.86
CA HIS A 6 56.07 -11.50 9.41
C HIS A 6 54.77 -11.61 10.24
N ASP A 7 54.71 -10.88 11.38
CA ASP A 7 53.51 -10.59 12.18
C ASP A 7 52.43 -9.82 11.40
N CYS A 8 51.15 -10.03 11.77
CA CYS A 8 50.09 -9.04 11.58
C CYS A 8 49.34 -8.82 12.92
N PRO A 9 49.21 -7.58 13.42
CA PRO A 9 48.71 -7.29 14.75
C PRO A 9 47.22 -6.93 14.72
N CYS A 10 46.41 -7.50 15.61
CA CYS A 10 45.19 -6.80 16.05
C CYS A 10 44.79 -7.20 17.48
N LYS A 11 45.40 -6.49 18.44
CA LYS A 11 44.83 -6.32 19.79
C LYS A 11 43.58 -5.45 19.66
N LYS A 12 42.40 -6.07 19.49
CA LYS A 12 41.05 -5.51 19.78
C LYS A 12 40.00 -6.61 19.53
N CYS A 13 39.99 -7.63 20.38
CA CYS A 13 38.88 -8.59 20.49
C CYS A 13 38.63 -8.83 21.98
N THR A 14 38.18 -7.77 22.67
CA THR A 14 37.66 -7.86 24.03
C THR A 14 36.33 -7.13 24.04
N SER A 15 35.26 -7.87 24.35
CA SER A 15 33.82 -7.50 24.32
C SER A 15 33.03 -8.01 23.10
N PHE A 16 32.97 -9.33 22.91
CA PHE A 16 31.82 -9.96 22.24
C PHE A 16 30.88 -10.48 23.34
N LYS A 17 29.84 -9.70 23.66
CA LYS A 17 28.78 -10.12 24.60
C LYS A 17 27.86 -11.13 23.91
N LEU A 18 27.79 -12.33 24.47
CA LEU A 18 27.04 -13.51 24.01
C LEU A 18 25.51 -13.39 24.19
N ASN A 19 24.91 -12.21 23.93
CA ASN A 19 23.45 -12.02 23.92
C ASN A 19 22.83 -12.07 22.51
N GLN A 20 23.61 -12.45 21.49
CA GLN A 20 23.15 -12.53 20.09
C GLN A 20 22.92 -13.97 19.58
N VAL A 21 23.18 -15.01 20.37
CA VAL A 21 23.00 -16.40 19.90
C VAL A 21 21.51 -16.80 19.86
N GLY A 22 20.66 -16.21 20.72
CA GLY A 22 19.21 -16.40 20.67
C GLY A 22 18.53 -15.82 19.41
N LEU A 23 19.12 -14.79 18.79
CA LEU A 23 18.67 -14.22 17.52
C LEU A 23 19.27 -14.94 16.29
N PHE A 24 20.40 -15.63 16.46
CA PHE A 24 21.03 -16.38 15.37
C PHE A 24 20.26 -17.68 15.01
N PHE A 25 19.58 -18.30 15.98
CA PHE A 25 18.79 -19.52 15.72
C PHE A 25 17.35 -19.26 15.25
N LEU A 26 16.73 -18.13 15.64
CA LEU A 26 15.39 -17.78 15.13
C LEU A 26 15.40 -17.15 13.72
N GLY A 27 16.54 -16.64 13.25
CA GLY A 27 16.70 -16.06 11.91
C GLY A 27 16.92 -17.08 10.79
N PHE A 28 17.08 -18.37 11.07
CA PHE A 28 17.43 -19.37 10.05
C PHE A 28 16.22 -19.89 9.24
N PHE A 29 14.99 -19.61 9.68
CA PHE A 29 13.78 -20.10 9.01
C PHE A 29 13.12 -19.12 8.06
N PHE A 30 13.54 -17.85 8.05
CA PHE A 30 13.03 -16.85 7.12
C PHE A 30 14.13 -15.83 6.82
N ILE A 31 14.64 -15.85 5.59
CA ILE A 31 14.86 -14.68 4.71
C ILE A 31 15.89 -15.02 3.61
N ASN A 32 15.50 -14.68 2.39
CA ASN A 32 16.25 -14.77 1.15
C ASN A 32 17.55 -13.94 1.18
N ASN A 33 18.56 -14.44 0.45
CA ASN A 33 19.71 -13.69 -0.08
C ASN A 33 20.64 -13.01 0.92
N VAL A 34 21.42 -13.79 1.68
CA VAL A 34 22.77 -13.38 2.09
C VAL A 34 23.71 -14.59 2.07
N SER A 35 24.82 -14.47 1.34
CA SER A 35 25.90 -15.45 1.28
C SER A 35 26.54 -15.64 2.66
N PHE A 36 26.34 -16.81 3.29
CA PHE A 36 27.14 -17.25 4.43
C PHE A 36 27.45 -18.74 4.33
N PHE A 37 28.66 -19.09 4.78
CA PHE A 37 29.29 -20.40 4.77
C PHE A 37 28.31 -21.54 5.11
N VAL A 38 28.02 -22.37 4.11
CA VAL A 38 27.30 -23.63 4.31
C VAL A 38 28.32 -24.65 4.82
N PHE A 39 28.27 -24.98 6.11
CA PHE A 39 28.91 -26.22 6.57
C PHE A 39 28.22 -27.38 5.84
N SER A 40 29.01 -28.19 5.15
CA SER A 40 28.49 -29.21 4.22
C SER A 40 27.97 -30.45 4.96
N ASP A 41 28.47 -30.68 6.17
CA ASP A 41 28.06 -31.76 7.07
C ASP A 41 28.03 -31.30 8.54
N LEU A 42 27.13 -31.92 9.33
CA LEU A 42 26.97 -31.66 10.76
C LEU A 42 28.23 -32.03 11.56
N ASP A 43 28.96 -33.04 11.07
CA ASP A 43 30.21 -33.52 11.67
C ASP A 43 31.31 -32.46 11.61
N ASP A 44 31.41 -31.70 10.50
CA ASP A 44 32.38 -30.61 10.38
C ASP A 44 32.12 -29.47 11.39
N LEU A 45 30.85 -29.23 11.69
CA LEU A 45 30.44 -28.22 12.69
C LEU A 45 30.75 -28.71 14.11
N LEU A 46 30.52 -30.00 14.40
CA LEU A 46 30.85 -30.63 15.67
C LEU A 46 32.37 -30.58 15.93
N ASP A 47 33.19 -30.94 14.94
CA ASP A 47 34.65 -30.90 15.04
C ASP A 47 35.16 -29.46 15.24
N SER A 48 34.57 -28.49 14.53
CA SER A 48 34.92 -27.07 14.68
C SER A 48 34.58 -26.55 16.08
N LEU A 49 33.44 -26.95 16.65
CA LEU A 49 33.02 -26.54 17.99
C LEU A 49 33.86 -27.21 19.09
N GLN A 50 34.25 -28.48 18.91
CA GLN A 50 35.19 -29.16 19.81
C GLN A 50 36.57 -28.49 19.80
N HIS A 51 37.05 -28.09 18.63
CA HIS A 51 38.31 -27.34 18.52
C HIS A 51 38.20 -25.95 19.20
N LEU A 52 37.08 -25.26 19.04
CA LEU A 52 36.85 -23.97 19.70
C LEU A 52 36.80 -24.12 21.22
N GLN A 53 36.21 -25.19 21.75
CA GLN A 53 36.18 -25.45 23.19
C GLN A 53 37.59 -25.55 23.81
N LEU A 54 38.56 -26.11 23.06
CA LEU A 54 39.95 -26.25 23.51
C LEU A 54 40.74 -24.93 23.43
N CYS A 55 40.34 -24.00 22.56
CA CYS A 55 41.02 -22.71 22.38
C CYS A 55 40.49 -21.59 23.28
N LEU A 56 39.28 -21.74 23.83
CA LEU A 56 38.66 -20.75 24.70
C LEU A 56 39.24 -20.84 26.11
N THR A 57 39.64 -19.69 26.68
CA THR A 57 40.16 -19.58 28.06
C THR A 57 39.11 -19.08 29.06
N ASP A 58 37.98 -18.59 28.56
CA ASP A 58 36.90 -18.00 29.35
C ASP A 58 35.84 -19.04 29.75
N ALA A 59 35.49 -19.07 31.05
CA ALA A 59 34.64 -20.10 31.64
C ALA A 59 33.15 -19.99 31.28
N GLU A 60 32.67 -18.81 30.85
CA GLU A 60 31.30 -18.66 30.33
C GLU A 60 31.22 -19.14 28.89
N SER A 61 32.19 -18.73 28.07
CA SER A 61 32.27 -19.13 26.66
C SER A 61 32.44 -20.65 26.49
N GLN A 62 33.21 -21.30 27.37
CA GLN A 62 33.32 -22.77 27.40
C GLN A 62 32.00 -23.47 27.77
N ARG A 63 31.19 -22.88 28.67
CA ARG A 63 29.86 -23.40 29.03
C ARG A 63 28.87 -23.27 27.88
N ASP A 64 28.90 -22.14 27.17
CA ASP A 64 27.99 -21.90 26.04
C ASP A 64 28.30 -22.81 24.84
N VAL A 65 29.59 -23.04 24.54
CA VAL A 65 30.00 -24.05 23.54
C VAL A 65 29.60 -25.46 23.99
N GLY A 66 29.71 -25.76 25.29
CA GLY A 66 29.24 -27.03 25.85
C GLY A 66 27.73 -27.26 25.64
N LEU A 67 26.91 -26.24 25.88
CA LEU A 67 25.46 -26.30 25.64
C LEU A 67 25.11 -26.46 24.16
N LEU A 68 25.84 -25.79 23.26
CA LEU A 68 25.67 -25.96 21.82
C LEU A 68 26.04 -27.38 21.36
N LEU A 69 27.14 -27.93 21.86
CA LEU A 69 27.52 -29.32 21.59
C LEU A 69 26.47 -30.30 22.09
N GLU A 70 25.93 -30.08 23.30
CA GLU A 70 24.87 -30.92 23.86
C GLU A 70 23.59 -30.86 23.01
N LEU A 71 23.22 -29.68 22.50
CA LEU A 71 22.05 -29.50 21.64
C LEU A 71 22.23 -30.16 20.26
N LEU A 72 23.41 -30.04 19.66
CA LEU A 72 23.73 -30.65 18.36
C LEU A 72 23.85 -32.19 18.45
N LEU A 73 24.20 -32.73 19.62
CA LEU A 73 24.28 -34.16 19.90
C LEU A 73 22.93 -34.79 20.28
N ARG A 74 21.87 -34.00 20.52
CA ARG A 74 20.54 -34.57 20.78
C ARG A 74 20.01 -35.27 19.54
N SER A 75 19.54 -36.50 19.73
CA SER A 75 18.92 -37.33 18.69
C SER A 75 17.81 -36.59 17.93
N ASP A 76 17.01 -35.81 18.65
CA ASP A 76 15.86 -35.09 18.09
C ASP A 76 16.31 -34.02 17.08
N PHE A 77 17.40 -33.31 17.39
CA PHE A 77 17.98 -32.29 16.52
C PHE A 77 18.64 -32.92 15.29
N GLN A 78 19.38 -34.01 15.47
CA GLN A 78 20.01 -34.74 14.36
C GLN A 78 18.95 -35.27 13.38
N GLN A 79 17.84 -35.82 13.88
CA GLN A 79 16.72 -36.25 13.05
C GLN A 79 16.06 -35.07 12.31
N ALA A 80 15.84 -33.94 12.99
CA ALA A 80 15.31 -32.73 12.36
C ALA A 80 16.25 -32.18 11.28
N PHE A 81 17.56 -32.20 11.51
CA PHE A 81 18.57 -31.77 10.54
C PHE A 81 18.61 -32.69 9.32
N ILE A 82 18.51 -34.01 9.50
CA ILE A 82 18.44 -34.99 8.41
C ILE A 82 17.16 -34.78 7.59
N MET A 83 16.01 -34.58 8.23
CA MET A 83 14.75 -34.26 7.54
C MET A 83 14.86 -32.95 6.76
N HIS A 84 15.38 -31.89 7.38
CA HIS A 84 15.62 -30.61 6.72
C HIS A 84 16.55 -30.77 5.50
N ARG A 85 17.62 -31.55 5.62
CA ARG A 85 18.55 -31.83 4.51
C ARG A 85 17.86 -32.59 3.37
N SER A 86 17.05 -33.60 3.69
CA SER A 86 16.27 -34.36 2.70
C SER A 86 15.26 -33.47 1.96
N VAL A 87 14.58 -32.59 2.69
CA VAL A 87 13.65 -31.59 2.12
C VAL A 87 14.40 -30.56 1.28
N ALA A 88 15.52 -30.02 1.76
CA ALA A 88 16.34 -29.05 1.03
C ALA A 88 16.97 -29.66 -0.24
N GLN A 89 17.40 -30.92 -0.20
CA GLN A 89 17.89 -31.64 -1.39
C GLN A 89 16.77 -31.94 -2.39
N SER A 90 15.56 -32.25 -1.91
CA SER A 90 14.38 -32.44 -2.76
C SER A 90 13.88 -31.12 -3.36
N MET A 91 13.93 -30.01 -2.62
CA MET A 91 13.62 -28.67 -3.14
C MET A 91 14.68 -28.18 -4.13
N ARG A 92 15.96 -28.52 -3.95
CA ARG A 92 17.00 -28.28 -4.97
C ARG A 92 16.78 -29.10 -6.26
N ARG A 93 16.01 -30.19 -6.21
CA ARG A 93 15.65 -31.02 -7.38
C ARG A 93 14.40 -30.56 -8.11
N LEU A 94 13.69 -29.53 -7.65
CA LEU A 94 12.47 -29.03 -8.29
C LEU A 94 12.63 -27.58 -8.75
N CYS A 95 13.29 -27.43 -9.89
CA CYS A 95 12.79 -26.56 -10.96
C CYS A 95 13.45 -26.94 -12.30
N LEU A 96 13.08 -28.12 -12.81
CA LEU A 96 13.09 -28.38 -14.24
C LEU A 96 11.67 -28.88 -14.56
N PRO A 97 10.93 -28.26 -15.49
CA PRO A 97 9.65 -28.80 -15.91
C PRO A 97 9.87 -30.25 -16.37
N LEU A 98 9.07 -31.18 -15.86
CA LEU A 98 9.02 -32.51 -16.46
C LEU A 98 8.29 -32.37 -17.80
N PRO A 99 8.89 -32.80 -18.91
CA PRO A 99 8.16 -32.87 -20.17
C PRO A 99 7.01 -33.88 -20.03
N LEU A 100 5.80 -33.44 -20.36
CA LEU A 100 4.57 -34.24 -20.31
C LEU A 100 4.53 -35.35 -21.39
N THR A 101 5.50 -35.38 -22.32
CA THR A 101 5.57 -36.34 -23.42
C THR A 101 6.96 -36.97 -23.54
N ALA A 102 7.00 -38.25 -23.92
CA ALA A 102 8.23 -39.06 -23.98
C ALA A 102 9.30 -38.51 -24.94
N HIS A 103 8.91 -37.73 -25.96
CA HIS A 103 9.84 -37.18 -26.95
C HIS A 103 10.59 -35.93 -26.47
N ALA A 104 10.03 -35.20 -25.50
CA ALA A 104 10.71 -34.05 -24.90
C ALA A 104 11.72 -34.44 -23.80
N GLN A 105 11.82 -35.75 -23.47
CA GLN A 105 12.87 -36.28 -22.60
C GLN A 105 14.23 -36.36 -23.32
N GLN A 106 14.26 -36.72 -24.62
CA GLN A 106 15.52 -36.78 -25.39
C GLN A 106 16.18 -35.39 -25.54
N LEU A 107 15.39 -34.35 -25.81
CA LEU A 107 15.86 -32.96 -25.89
C LEU A 107 16.41 -32.45 -24.54
N ARG A 108 15.84 -32.91 -23.42
CA ARG A 108 16.34 -32.58 -22.08
C ARG A 108 17.73 -33.17 -21.87
N ASP A 109 17.90 -34.44 -22.19
CA ASP A 109 19.16 -35.16 -21.96
C ASP A 109 20.30 -34.63 -22.84
N GLU A 110 19.99 -34.11 -24.04
CA GLU A 110 20.96 -33.40 -24.89
C GLU A 110 21.34 -31.99 -24.39
N MET A 111 20.44 -31.27 -23.70
CA MET A 111 20.72 -29.91 -23.20
C MET A 111 21.42 -29.88 -21.83
N ILE A 112 21.35 -30.95 -21.03
CA ILE A 112 21.95 -31.02 -19.68
C ILE A 112 23.46 -30.69 -19.65
N PRO A 113 24.30 -31.14 -20.60
CA PRO A 113 25.73 -30.82 -20.61
C PRO A 113 26.02 -29.33 -20.89
N TYR A 114 25.14 -28.66 -21.63
CA TYR A 114 25.28 -27.25 -22.00
C TYR A 114 24.80 -26.31 -20.90
N TRP A 115 23.71 -26.68 -20.21
CA TRP A 115 23.14 -25.89 -19.11
C TRP A 115 24.02 -25.87 -17.85
N LEU A 116 24.78 -26.94 -17.60
CA LEU A 116 25.73 -26.95 -16.47
C LEU A 116 26.92 -25.99 -16.66
N LYS A 117 27.12 -25.46 -17.88
CA LYS A 117 28.33 -24.72 -18.26
C LYS A 117 28.12 -23.23 -18.49
N SER A 118 26.90 -22.72 -18.64
CA SER A 118 26.65 -21.28 -18.75
C SER A 118 25.47 -20.83 -17.87
N LYS A 119 25.73 -19.82 -17.03
CA LYS A 119 24.74 -19.22 -16.12
C LYS A 119 23.86 -18.15 -16.79
N GLU A 120 24.05 -17.93 -18.07
CA GLU A 120 23.21 -17.08 -18.92
C GLU A 120 23.11 -17.77 -20.28
N LEU A 121 21.90 -17.97 -20.79
CA LEU A 121 21.70 -18.05 -22.22
C LEU A 121 20.36 -17.39 -22.57
N MET A 122 20.47 -16.25 -23.26
CA MET A 122 19.38 -15.70 -24.07
C MET A 122 18.93 -16.76 -25.08
N LEU A 123 17.61 -16.84 -25.30
CA LEU A 123 16.98 -17.60 -26.38
C LEU A 123 17.49 -17.11 -27.74
N THR A 124 18.48 -17.78 -28.31
CA THR A 124 19.05 -17.49 -29.63
C THR A 124 18.70 -18.59 -30.63
N SER A 125 17.40 -18.78 -30.90
CA SER A 125 16.93 -19.45 -32.13
C SER A 125 15.40 -19.31 -32.24
N PRO A 126 14.87 -18.35 -33.03
CA PRO A 126 13.45 -18.30 -33.35
C PRO A 126 12.99 -19.48 -34.22
N GLN A 127 13.92 -20.22 -34.83
CA GLN A 127 13.62 -21.36 -35.70
C GLN A 127 13.13 -22.58 -34.91
N ALA A 128 13.74 -22.90 -33.77
CA ALA A 128 13.34 -24.04 -32.95
C ALA A 128 11.96 -23.83 -32.30
N LEU A 129 11.61 -22.58 -31.99
CA LEU A 129 10.29 -22.23 -31.48
C LEU A 129 9.21 -22.33 -32.56
N MET A 130 9.55 -21.94 -33.81
CA MET A 130 8.66 -22.08 -34.96
C MET A 130 8.45 -23.54 -35.34
N GLU A 131 9.49 -24.37 -35.35
CA GLU A 131 9.35 -25.82 -35.62
C GLU A 131 8.51 -26.52 -34.54
N ALA A 132 8.66 -26.14 -33.26
CA ALA A 132 7.82 -26.66 -32.18
C ALA A 132 6.36 -26.18 -32.28
N HIS A 133 6.14 -24.94 -32.71
CA HIS A 133 4.80 -24.39 -32.95
C HIS A 133 4.13 -25.08 -34.15
N ASP A 134 4.86 -25.25 -35.25
CA ASP A 134 4.35 -25.84 -36.49
C ASP A 134 4.04 -27.33 -36.31
N CYS A 135 4.83 -28.04 -35.50
CA CYS A 135 4.58 -29.45 -35.16
C CYS A 135 3.34 -29.65 -34.26
N ILE A 136 3.00 -28.67 -33.41
CA ILE A 136 1.75 -28.65 -32.64
C ILE A 136 0.57 -28.27 -33.53
N ALA A 137 0.76 -27.31 -34.45
CA ALA A 137 -0.27 -26.90 -35.40
C ALA A 137 -0.64 -28.01 -36.41
N GLU A 138 0.31 -28.86 -36.79
CA GLU A 138 0.05 -30.06 -37.62
C GLU A 138 -0.72 -31.16 -36.88
N GLN A 139 -0.77 -31.13 -35.53
CA GLN A 139 -1.57 -32.06 -34.73
C GLN A 139 -3.02 -31.59 -34.47
N GLU A 140 -3.37 -30.33 -34.75
CA GLU A 140 -4.73 -29.80 -34.52
C GLU A 140 -5.70 -29.98 -35.70
N VAL A 141 -5.38 -30.81 -36.69
CA VAL A 141 -6.34 -31.17 -37.75
C VAL A 141 -6.46 -32.70 -37.87
N ASP A 142 -7.30 -33.27 -37.02
CA ASP A 142 -8.08 -34.47 -37.38
C ASP A 142 -9.53 -34.24 -36.93
N VAL A 143 -10.25 -33.47 -37.76
CA VAL A 143 -11.70 -33.35 -37.71
C VAL A 143 -12.24 -34.53 -38.51
N GLU A 144 -12.50 -35.66 -37.86
CA GLU A 144 -13.50 -36.68 -38.23
C GLU A 144 -13.30 -37.97 -37.40
N ALA A 145 -13.96 -38.06 -36.25
CA ALA A 145 -14.54 -39.30 -35.69
C ALA A 145 -15.03 -39.03 -34.26
N ILE A 146 -16.16 -38.35 -34.12
CA ILE A 146 -17.03 -38.54 -32.96
C ILE A 146 -18.33 -39.08 -33.53
N GLU A 147 -18.41 -40.42 -33.54
CA GLU A 147 -19.70 -41.10 -33.58
C GLU A 147 -20.59 -40.51 -32.48
N SER A 148 -21.84 -40.27 -32.84
CA SER A 148 -22.91 -39.81 -31.98
C SER A 148 -22.95 -40.58 -30.65
N VAL A 149 -22.41 -39.98 -29.60
CA VAL A 149 -22.71 -40.32 -28.21
C VAL A 149 -23.52 -39.17 -27.65
N ASP A 150 -24.70 -39.51 -27.13
CA ASP A 150 -25.73 -38.59 -26.65
C ASP A 150 -25.19 -37.38 -25.86
N GLN A 151 -25.61 -36.18 -26.28
CA GLN A 151 -25.61 -34.99 -25.45
C GLN A 151 -26.68 -35.17 -24.36
N ASP A 152 -26.33 -35.61 -23.13
CA ASP A 152 -27.09 -35.27 -21.89
C ASP A 152 -26.59 -35.95 -20.58
N GLU A 153 -25.30 -35.90 -20.24
CA GLU A 153 -24.90 -36.11 -18.83
C GLU A 153 -23.97 -35.00 -18.34
N LYS A 154 -24.57 -33.86 -17.98
CA LYS A 154 -23.90 -32.88 -17.13
C LYS A 154 -23.66 -33.53 -15.76
N THR A 155 -22.40 -33.73 -15.37
CA THR A 155 -22.07 -34.28 -14.06
C THR A 155 -22.60 -33.35 -12.97
N THR A 156 -23.45 -33.87 -12.08
CA THR A 156 -24.02 -33.09 -10.98
C THR A 156 -23.21 -33.29 -9.70
N LYS A 157 -23.07 -32.22 -8.92
CA LYS A 157 -22.37 -32.17 -7.64
C LYS A 157 -23.37 -31.88 -6.54
N LEU A 158 -23.55 -32.84 -5.62
CA LEU A 158 -24.35 -32.64 -4.42
C LEU A 158 -23.47 -32.09 -3.30
N VAL A 159 -23.80 -30.92 -2.75
CA VAL A 159 -23.07 -30.30 -1.65
C VAL A 159 -24.00 -30.00 -0.48
N SER A 160 -23.51 -30.13 0.75
CA SER A 160 -24.28 -29.80 1.96
C SER A 160 -23.53 -28.77 2.79
N LEU A 161 -24.26 -27.77 3.27
CA LEU A 161 -23.72 -26.64 4.02
C LEU A 161 -24.67 -26.25 5.15
N GLU A 162 -24.11 -25.92 6.31
CA GLU A 162 -24.91 -25.45 7.44
C GLU A 162 -25.14 -23.93 7.39
N LYS A 163 -26.40 -23.51 7.39
CA LYS A 163 -26.82 -22.10 7.42
C LYS A 163 -27.26 -21.68 8.83
N THR A 164 -26.54 -20.74 9.43
CA THR A 164 -26.96 -20.08 10.67
C THR A 164 -28.17 -19.17 10.42
N ARG A 165 -29.07 -19.05 11.41
CA ARG A 165 -30.22 -18.16 11.34
C ARG A 165 -29.77 -16.70 11.18
N ASP A 166 -30.48 -15.93 10.35
CA ASP A 166 -30.26 -14.52 10.06
C ASP A 166 -28.86 -14.15 9.52
N MET A 167 -28.07 -15.14 9.11
CA MET A 167 -26.75 -14.97 8.51
C MET A 167 -26.76 -15.43 7.04
N PRO A 168 -26.39 -14.57 6.08
CA PRO A 168 -26.24 -14.97 4.69
C PRO A 168 -25.10 -15.99 4.49
N LEU A 169 -25.22 -16.84 3.47
CA LEU A 169 -24.21 -17.84 3.14
C LEU A 169 -22.90 -17.25 2.61
N GLY A 170 -22.96 -16.03 2.06
CA GLY A 170 -21.85 -15.40 1.36
C GLY A 170 -21.72 -15.84 -0.09
N VAL A 171 -22.84 -15.96 -0.80
CA VAL A 171 -22.88 -16.24 -2.25
C VAL A 171 -23.84 -15.26 -2.89
N THR A 172 -23.47 -14.70 -4.05
CA THR A 172 -24.42 -13.96 -4.90
C THR A 172 -24.77 -14.81 -6.10
N VAL A 173 -26.02 -14.70 -6.55
CA VAL A 173 -26.52 -15.46 -7.72
C VAL A 173 -27.04 -14.48 -8.77
N ARG A 174 -26.95 -14.89 -10.03
CA ARG A 174 -27.52 -14.17 -11.17
C ARG A 174 -28.36 -15.12 -12.03
N ASN A 175 -29.35 -14.59 -12.71
CA ASN A 175 -30.09 -15.34 -13.71
C ASN A 175 -29.36 -15.28 -15.06
N GLU A 176 -29.02 -16.44 -15.62
CA GLU A 176 -28.57 -16.58 -17.00
C GLU A 176 -29.62 -17.37 -17.78
N HIS A 177 -30.50 -16.65 -18.48
CA HIS A 177 -31.73 -17.19 -19.07
C HIS A 177 -32.65 -17.79 -18.00
N ASP A 178 -32.96 -19.08 -18.06
CA ASP A 178 -33.75 -19.82 -17.07
C ASP A 178 -32.90 -20.42 -15.94
N ARG A 179 -31.58 -20.26 -16.00
CA ARG A 179 -30.64 -20.87 -15.04
C ARG A 179 -30.31 -19.90 -13.92
N VAL A 180 -30.09 -20.44 -12.73
CA VAL A 180 -29.57 -19.70 -11.57
C VAL A 180 -28.11 -20.08 -11.42
N VAL A 181 -27.22 -19.12 -11.61
CA VAL A 181 -25.77 -19.34 -11.60
C VAL A 181 -25.15 -18.57 -10.45
N ILE A 182 -24.19 -19.19 -9.77
CA ILE A 182 -23.38 -18.53 -8.74
C ILE A 182 -22.54 -17.46 -9.43
N SER A 183 -22.81 -16.21 -9.08
CA SER A 183 -22.10 -15.08 -9.66
C SER A 183 -20.82 -14.75 -8.92
N ARG A 184 -20.79 -14.92 -7.60
CA ARG A 184 -19.64 -14.62 -6.75
C ARG A 184 -19.68 -15.39 -5.44
N VAL A 185 -18.52 -15.76 -4.94
CA VAL A 185 -18.35 -16.24 -3.56
C VAL A 185 -17.75 -15.11 -2.71
N VAL A 186 -18.42 -14.77 -1.61
CA VAL A 186 -18.08 -13.61 -0.76
C VAL A 186 -17.19 -14.02 0.40
N SER A 187 -16.09 -13.29 0.60
CA SER A 187 -15.13 -13.57 1.66
C SER A 187 -15.73 -13.45 3.06
N GLY A 188 -15.32 -14.37 3.94
CA GLY A 188 -15.80 -14.49 5.31
C GLY A 188 -17.12 -15.26 5.48
N GLY A 189 -17.81 -15.56 4.37
CA GLY A 189 -19.04 -16.36 4.36
C GLY A 189 -18.81 -17.84 4.60
N THR A 190 -19.87 -18.55 4.96
CA THR A 190 -19.83 -20.01 5.14
C THR A 190 -19.51 -20.73 3.82
N ALA A 191 -19.98 -20.19 2.70
CA ALA A 191 -19.72 -20.73 1.37
C ALA A 191 -18.23 -20.73 1.01
N GLU A 192 -17.52 -19.61 1.20
CA GLU A 192 -16.07 -19.53 0.99
C GLU A 192 -15.33 -20.54 1.88
N LYS A 193 -15.63 -20.57 3.18
CA LYS A 193 -14.97 -21.45 4.15
C LYS A 193 -15.10 -22.93 3.82
N SER A 194 -16.22 -23.31 3.20
CA SER A 194 -16.47 -24.68 2.76
C SER A 194 -15.68 -25.10 1.51
N ASN A 195 -15.27 -24.14 0.67
CA ASN A 195 -14.72 -24.39 -0.67
C ASN A 195 -15.60 -25.32 -1.55
N LEU A 196 -16.91 -25.41 -1.27
CA LEU A 196 -17.83 -26.28 -2.00
C LEU A 196 -18.45 -25.62 -3.23
N PHE A 197 -18.42 -24.28 -3.27
CA PHE A 197 -19.00 -23.47 -4.33
C PHE A 197 -17.90 -22.79 -5.14
N SER A 198 -18.11 -22.68 -6.44
CA SER A 198 -17.24 -21.94 -7.35
C SER A 198 -18.05 -20.96 -8.18
N GLU A 199 -17.40 -19.88 -8.62
CA GLU A 199 -18.04 -18.90 -9.50
C GLU A 199 -18.36 -19.55 -10.85
N GLY A 200 -19.62 -19.40 -11.28
CA GLY A 200 -20.14 -20.04 -12.50
C GLY A 200 -20.85 -21.37 -12.28
N ASP A 201 -20.87 -21.92 -11.06
CA ASP A 201 -21.65 -23.13 -10.77
C ASP A 201 -23.16 -22.86 -10.98
N GLU A 202 -23.85 -23.74 -11.71
CA GLU A 202 -25.29 -23.67 -11.92
C GLU A 202 -26.02 -24.39 -10.78
N ILE A 203 -26.97 -23.72 -10.13
CA ILE A 203 -27.78 -24.30 -9.06
C ILE A 203 -29.04 -24.92 -9.68
N LEU A 204 -29.23 -26.23 -9.50
CA LEU A 204 -30.42 -26.95 -9.94
C LEU A 204 -31.49 -27.02 -8.85
N GLU A 205 -31.09 -27.39 -7.63
CA GLU A 205 -32.00 -27.60 -6.50
C GLU A 205 -31.41 -27.11 -5.18
N ILE A 206 -32.29 -26.65 -4.28
CA ILE A 206 -31.97 -26.28 -2.89
C ILE A 206 -32.94 -27.03 -1.97
N ASN A 207 -32.44 -27.97 -1.16
CA ASN A 207 -33.25 -28.84 -0.29
C ASN A 207 -34.40 -29.54 -1.04
N GLY A 208 -34.15 -30.01 -2.26
CA GLY A 208 -35.14 -30.66 -3.12
C GLY A 208 -36.15 -29.70 -3.78
N ILE A 209 -36.00 -28.38 -3.60
CA ILE A 209 -36.78 -27.38 -4.32
C ILE A 209 -36.03 -27.02 -5.61
N PRO A 210 -36.61 -27.27 -6.80
CA PRO A 210 -35.98 -26.87 -8.06
C PRO A 210 -35.95 -25.34 -8.16
N VAL A 211 -34.79 -24.79 -8.54
CA VAL A 211 -34.59 -23.33 -8.66
C VAL A 211 -34.51 -22.85 -10.10
N ARG A 212 -34.42 -23.76 -11.07
CA ARG A 212 -34.49 -23.42 -12.50
C ARG A 212 -35.81 -22.73 -12.83
N GLY A 213 -35.75 -21.65 -13.60
CA GLY A 213 -36.88 -20.79 -13.95
C GLY A 213 -37.32 -19.82 -12.85
N LYS A 214 -36.73 -19.86 -11.65
CA LYS A 214 -37.01 -18.89 -10.58
C LYS A 214 -36.17 -17.63 -10.73
N SER A 215 -36.71 -16.49 -10.32
CA SER A 215 -35.96 -15.23 -10.29
C SER A 215 -34.98 -15.19 -9.11
N VAL A 216 -33.93 -14.36 -9.19
CA VAL A 216 -32.99 -14.12 -8.08
C VAL A 216 -33.73 -13.74 -6.79
N ASN A 217 -34.82 -12.97 -6.89
CA ASN A 217 -35.63 -12.57 -5.75
C ASN A 217 -36.35 -13.77 -5.10
N ASP A 218 -36.87 -14.69 -5.91
CA ASP A 218 -37.50 -15.91 -5.40
C ASP A 218 -36.46 -16.80 -4.69
N VAL A 219 -35.27 -16.93 -5.26
CA VAL A 219 -34.15 -17.67 -4.64
C VAL A 219 -33.73 -17.03 -3.33
N HIS A 220 -33.64 -15.70 -3.27
CA HIS A 220 -33.37 -14.95 -2.04
C HIS A 220 -34.43 -15.23 -0.97
N ASN A 221 -35.73 -15.19 -1.34
CA ASN A 221 -36.84 -15.46 -0.41
C ASN A 221 -36.86 -16.91 0.11
N ILE A 222 -36.49 -17.86 -0.74
CA ILE A 222 -36.36 -19.28 -0.35
C ILE A 222 -35.23 -19.42 0.67
N LEU A 223 -34.04 -18.89 0.36
CA LEU A 223 -32.87 -19.00 1.22
C LEU A 223 -33.00 -18.20 2.51
N SER A 224 -33.70 -17.07 2.53
CA SER A 224 -33.91 -16.25 3.73
C SER A 224 -34.74 -16.98 4.78
N CYS A 225 -35.74 -17.76 4.37
CA CYS A 225 -36.58 -18.56 5.27
C CYS A 225 -35.87 -19.83 5.80
N MET A 226 -34.88 -20.34 5.08
CA MET A 226 -34.20 -21.60 5.42
C MET A 226 -33.06 -21.40 6.43
N HIS A 227 -32.87 -22.37 7.31
CA HIS A 227 -31.76 -22.44 8.28
C HIS A 227 -31.44 -23.90 8.63
N GLY A 228 -30.27 -24.17 9.19
CA GLY A 228 -29.77 -25.53 9.41
C GLY A 228 -29.08 -26.10 8.17
N ALA A 229 -29.12 -27.42 7.99
CA ALA A 229 -28.46 -28.07 6.86
C ALA A 229 -29.19 -27.75 5.53
N LEU A 230 -28.45 -27.16 4.59
CA LEU A 230 -28.88 -26.89 3.23
C LEU A 230 -28.11 -27.80 2.27
N THR A 231 -28.85 -28.47 1.41
CA THR A 231 -28.31 -29.37 0.38
C THR A 231 -28.55 -28.72 -0.97
N PHE A 232 -27.49 -28.58 -1.77
CA PHE A 232 -27.52 -27.99 -3.09
C PHE A 232 -27.14 -29.03 -4.13
N LEU A 233 -27.92 -29.12 -5.20
CA LEU A 233 -27.56 -29.86 -6.39
C LEU A 233 -27.02 -28.87 -7.42
N LEU A 234 -25.75 -29.00 -7.79
CA LEU A 234 -25.02 -28.07 -8.64
C LEU A 234 -24.55 -28.75 -9.93
N ILE A 235 -24.41 -27.99 -11.01
CA ILE A 235 -23.56 -28.37 -12.15
C ILE A 235 -22.30 -27.50 -12.06
N PRO A 236 -21.13 -28.11 -11.78
CA PRO A 236 -19.89 -27.36 -11.62
C PRO A 236 -19.41 -26.77 -12.95
N ASN A 237 -18.86 -25.56 -12.90
CA ASN A 237 -18.21 -24.96 -14.07
C ASN A 237 -16.72 -25.35 -14.12
N PHE A 238 -16.36 -26.29 -14.99
CA PHE A 238 -14.98 -26.76 -15.15
C PHE A 238 -14.06 -25.79 -15.93
N GLN A 239 -14.62 -24.77 -16.59
CA GLN A 239 -13.85 -23.90 -17.49
C GLN A 239 -12.99 -22.86 -16.77
N ASN A 240 -13.12 -22.70 -15.45
CA ASN A 240 -12.49 -21.60 -14.69
C ASN A 240 -11.84 -22.00 -13.35
N GLN A 241 -11.38 -23.25 -13.19
CA GLN A 241 -10.61 -23.63 -11.99
C GLN A 241 -9.19 -23.05 -12.03
N ILE A 242 -9.06 -21.76 -11.75
CA ILE A 242 -7.78 -21.15 -11.39
C ILE A 242 -7.38 -21.74 -10.04
N ALA A 243 -6.14 -22.23 -9.92
CA ALA A 243 -5.61 -22.74 -8.66
C ALA A 243 -5.81 -21.69 -7.55
N PRO A 244 -6.19 -22.07 -6.32
CA PRO A 244 -6.50 -21.12 -5.27
C PRO A 244 -5.31 -20.19 -5.06
N HIS A 245 -5.46 -18.93 -5.47
CA HIS A 245 -4.45 -17.92 -5.24
C HIS A 245 -4.28 -17.74 -3.74
N ARG A 246 -3.02 -17.74 -3.30
CA ARG A 246 -2.66 -17.54 -1.91
C ARG A 246 -3.26 -16.19 -1.48
N GLN A 247 -4.20 -16.21 -0.54
CA GLN A 247 -4.91 -15.02 -0.04
C GLN A 247 -3.90 -14.04 0.59
N THR A 248 -3.33 -13.14 -0.21
CA THR A 248 -2.53 -12.02 0.28
C THR A 248 -3.48 -10.84 0.48
N VAL A 249 -3.85 -10.58 1.73
CA VAL A 249 -4.65 -9.39 2.06
C VAL A 249 -3.80 -8.15 1.77
N MET A 250 -4.30 -7.32 0.86
CA MET A 250 -3.69 -6.03 0.52
C MET A 250 -4.34 -4.95 1.36
N HIS A 251 -3.53 -4.04 1.89
CA HIS A 251 -4.00 -2.90 2.67
C HIS A 251 -3.93 -1.66 1.82
N VAL A 252 -5.05 -0.94 1.71
CA VAL A 252 -5.10 0.29 0.92
C VAL A 252 -5.76 1.42 1.69
N LYS A 253 -5.26 2.64 1.51
CA LYS A 253 -5.90 3.89 1.95
C LYS A 253 -6.76 4.44 0.83
N ALA A 254 -8.00 4.77 1.12
CA ALA A 254 -8.92 5.37 0.16
C ALA A 254 -8.62 6.87 -0.01
N ASN A 255 -8.33 7.32 -1.24
CA ASN A 255 -8.08 8.73 -1.54
C ASN A 255 -9.33 9.49 -2.01
N PHE A 256 -10.50 8.83 -2.00
CA PHE A 256 -11.82 9.35 -2.32
C PHE A 256 -12.88 8.76 -1.38
N SER A 257 -14.09 9.33 -1.39
CA SER A 257 -15.23 8.80 -0.65
C SER A 257 -16.17 8.05 -1.58
N TYR A 258 -16.77 6.96 -1.10
CA TYR A 258 -17.69 6.11 -1.85
C TYR A 258 -18.94 5.80 -1.04
N ASP A 259 -20.10 6.08 -1.64
CA ASP A 259 -21.40 5.65 -1.13
C ASP A 259 -22.05 4.68 -2.14
N PRO A 260 -22.23 3.40 -1.77
CA PRO A 260 -22.87 2.42 -2.63
C PRO A 260 -24.36 2.68 -2.86
N SER A 261 -25.03 3.48 -2.03
CA SER A 261 -26.46 3.80 -2.20
C SER A 261 -26.71 4.70 -3.41
N ASP A 262 -25.75 5.57 -3.72
CA ASP A 262 -25.76 6.45 -4.91
C ASP A 262 -25.31 5.72 -6.19
N ASP A 263 -24.82 4.48 -6.07
CA ASP A 263 -24.27 3.72 -7.18
C ASP A 263 -25.34 2.84 -7.86
N LEU A 264 -25.52 3.06 -9.17
CA LEU A 264 -26.40 2.23 -9.99
C LEU A 264 -25.71 0.97 -10.52
N TYR A 265 -24.37 0.94 -10.52
CA TYR A 265 -23.58 -0.13 -11.13
C TYR A 265 -23.13 -1.20 -10.13
N VAL A 266 -23.38 -1.00 -8.83
CA VAL A 266 -23.04 -1.97 -7.79
C VAL A 266 -23.81 -3.29 -8.02
N PRO A 267 -23.14 -4.45 -8.17
CA PRO A 267 -23.79 -5.71 -8.52
C PRO A 267 -24.81 -6.17 -7.48
N CYS A 268 -24.50 -5.93 -6.20
CA CYS A 268 -25.35 -6.26 -5.07
C CYS A 268 -25.29 -5.13 -4.05
N ARG A 269 -26.36 -4.32 -3.97
CA ARG A 269 -26.44 -3.16 -3.07
C ARG A 269 -26.25 -3.52 -1.59
N GLU A 270 -26.73 -4.69 -1.17
CA GLU A 270 -26.62 -5.17 0.21
C GLU A 270 -25.17 -5.43 0.65
N LEU A 271 -24.30 -5.77 -0.32
CA LEU A 271 -22.87 -5.98 -0.08
C LEU A 271 -22.05 -4.72 -0.27
N GLY A 272 -22.61 -3.61 -0.74
CA GLY A 272 -21.86 -2.38 -0.95
C GLY A 272 -21.20 -1.89 0.35
N LEU A 273 -19.89 -1.64 0.30
CA LEU A 273 -19.13 -1.10 1.44
C LEU A 273 -18.89 0.39 1.24
N SER A 274 -19.53 1.22 2.07
CA SER A 274 -19.26 2.66 2.10
C SER A 274 -17.96 2.98 2.84
N PHE A 275 -17.26 4.00 2.38
CA PHE A 275 -16.05 4.52 3.01
C PHE A 275 -15.85 6.00 2.69
N GLN A 276 -15.09 6.66 3.55
CA GLN A 276 -14.68 8.05 3.37
C GLN A 276 -13.21 8.12 2.95
N LYS A 277 -12.84 9.25 2.35
CA LYS A 277 -11.44 9.59 2.08
C LYS A 277 -10.63 9.51 3.38
N GLY A 278 -9.55 8.73 3.35
CA GLY A 278 -8.66 8.47 4.48
C GLY A 278 -8.88 7.12 5.15
N ASP A 279 -10.01 6.45 4.91
CA ASP A 279 -10.28 5.14 5.49
C ASP A 279 -9.30 4.07 4.97
N ILE A 280 -8.93 3.14 5.86
CA ILE A 280 -8.12 1.99 5.53
C ILE A 280 -9.02 0.80 5.17
N LEU A 281 -8.73 0.16 4.04
CA LEU A 281 -9.48 -0.97 3.49
C LEU A 281 -8.54 -2.18 3.38
N HIS A 282 -8.98 -3.30 3.94
CA HIS A 282 -8.32 -4.61 3.84
C HIS A 282 -8.94 -5.37 2.67
N VAL A 283 -8.30 -5.30 1.50
CA VAL A 283 -8.74 -5.96 0.28
C VAL A 283 -8.37 -7.43 0.34
N THR A 284 -9.38 -8.31 0.32
CA THR A 284 -9.20 -9.77 0.42
C THR A 284 -9.22 -10.47 -0.94
N SER A 285 -9.95 -9.92 -1.92
CA SER A 285 -10.01 -10.45 -3.27
C SER A 285 -10.11 -9.33 -4.30
N GLN A 286 -9.34 -9.47 -5.39
CA GLN A 286 -9.35 -8.61 -6.58
C GLN A 286 -9.75 -9.41 -7.84
N ASP A 287 -10.37 -10.59 -7.66
CA ASP A 287 -10.68 -11.52 -8.76
C ASP A 287 -11.61 -10.87 -9.81
N ASP A 288 -12.56 -10.06 -9.36
CA ASP A 288 -13.30 -9.15 -10.23
C ASP A 288 -12.56 -7.81 -10.33
N PRO A 289 -12.09 -7.39 -11.52
CA PRO A 289 -11.34 -6.14 -11.68
C PRO A 289 -12.16 -4.88 -11.41
N ASN A 290 -13.49 -4.95 -11.48
CA ASN A 290 -14.39 -3.81 -11.29
C ASN A 290 -14.90 -3.70 -9.86
N TRP A 291 -14.98 -4.82 -9.13
CA TRP A 291 -15.58 -4.89 -7.80
C TRP A 291 -14.77 -5.76 -6.86
N TRP A 292 -13.93 -5.13 -6.05
CA TRP A 292 -13.08 -5.81 -5.07
C TRP A 292 -13.85 -6.15 -3.81
N GLN A 293 -13.41 -7.19 -3.12
CA GLN A 293 -13.92 -7.56 -1.80
C GLN A 293 -13.00 -7.01 -0.73
N ALA A 294 -13.55 -6.27 0.23
CA ALA A 294 -12.76 -5.66 1.29
C ALA A 294 -13.51 -5.55 2.62
N TYR A 295 -12.74 -5.37 3.68
CA TYR A 295 -13.21 -4.92 4.98
C TYR A 295 -12.71 -3.51 5.27
N ARG A 296 -13.50 -2.70 5.97
CA ARG A 296 -13.07 -1.38 6.44
C ARG A 296 -12.48 -1.50 7.85
N ASP A 297 -11.31 -0.92 8.05
CA ASP A 297 -10.66 -0.86 9.36
C ASP A 297 -11.51 -0.05 10.36
N GLY A 298 -11.46 -0.39 11.65
CA GLY A 298 -12.14 0.35 12.72
C GLY A 298 -13.68 0.31 12.75
N HIS A 299 -14.36 -0.50 11.92
CA HIS A 299 -15.83 -0.63 11.98
C HIS A 299 -16.26 -1.46 13.21
N VAL A 300 -17.00 -0.83 14.14
CA VAL A 300 -17.45 -1.41 15.43
C VAL A 300 -18.24 -2.72 15.22
N ASP A 301 -19.09 -2.75 14.19
CA ASP A 301 -19.77 -3.98 13.77
C ASP A 301 -18.96 -4.64 12.66
N ARG A 302 -18.01 -5.51 13.01
CA ARG A 302 -17.26 -6.26 12.01
C ARG A 302 -18.23 -7.19 11.28
N LYS A 303 -18.78 -6.74 10.15
CA LYS A 303 -19.64 -7.56 9.31
C LYS A 303 -18.88 -8.86 9.00
N PRO A 304 -19.53 -10.02 9.15
CA PRO A 304 -18.88 -11.30 8.90
C PRO A 304 -18.50 -11.48 7.42
N LEU A 305 -19.25 -10.84 6.52
CA LEU A 305 -18.95 -10.83 5.08
C LEU A 305 -18.14 -9.61 4.68
N ALA A 306 -17.20 -9.81 3.75
CA ALA A 306 -16.56 -8.72 3.02
C ALA A 306 -17.60 -7.94 2.21
N GLY A 307 -17.38 -6.64 2.07
CA GLY A 307 -18.21 -5.80 1.22
C GLY A 307 -17.54 -5.48 -0.11
N LEU A 308 -18.34 -5.01 -1.05
CA LEU A 308 -17.92 -4.65 -2.40
C LEU A 308 -17.49 -3.18 -2.45
N ILE A 309 -16.30 -2.95 -2.99
CA ILE A 309 -15.76 -1.62 -3.29
C ILE A 309 -15.41 -1.53 -4.79
N PRO A 310 -15.46 -0.33 -5.41
CA PRO A 310 -15.03 -0.16 -6.79
C PRO A 310 -13.55 -0.53 -6.96
N GLY A 311 -13.23 -1.31 -7.98
CA GLY A 311 -11.85 -1.63 -8.35
C GLY A 311 -11.10 -0.41 -8.84
N LYS A 312 -9.77 -0.43 -8.74
CA LYS A 312 -8.92 0.73 -9.08
C LYS A 312 -9.10 1.22 -10.51
N SER A 313 -9.04 0.33 -11.50
CA SER A 313 -9.22 0.67 -12.92
C SER A 313 -10.64 1.19 -13.21
N PHE A 314 -11.65 0.59 -12.57
CA PHE A 314 -13.04 1.04 -12.69
C PHE A 314 -13.24 2.44 -12.12
N GLN A 315 -12.67 2.73 -10.94
CA GLN A 315 -12.69 4.07 -10.36
C GLN A 315 -11.94 5.09 -11.23
N GLN A 316 -10.79 4.72 -11.81
CA GLN A 316 -10.08 5.57 -12.75
C GLN A 316 -10.95 5.95 -13.96
N HIS A 317 -11.67 4.98 -14.50
CA HIS A 317 -12.59 5.22 -15.61
C HIS A 317 -13.73 6.16 -15.25
N ARG A 318 -14.34 6.00 -14.06
CA ARG A 318 -15.41 6.89 -13.56
C ARG A 318 -14.96 8.34 -13.43
N GLU A 319 -13.79 8.56 -12.84
CA GLU A 319 -13.24 9.92 -12.65
C GLU A 319 -12.82 10.54 -13.98
N ALA A 320 -12.23 9.77 -14.90
CA ALA A 320 -11.91 10.24 -16.24
C ALA A 320 -13.18 10.69 -16.99
N MET A 321 -14.26 9.90 -16.92
CA MET A 321 -15.54 10.25 -17.55
C MET A 321 -16.14 11.52 -16.94
N LYS A 322 -16.13 11.64 -15.60
CA LYS A 322 -16.63 12.84 -14.89
C LYS A 322 -15.91 14.11 -15.33
N LYS A 323 -14.58 14.08 -15.43
CA LYS A 323 -13.77 15.22 -15.93
C LYS A 323 -14.16 15.62 -17.35
N THR A 324 -14.30 14.65 -18.27
CA THR A 324 -14.71 14.97 -19.66
C THR A 324 -16.08 15.64 -19.76
N ILE A 325 -17.01 15.31 -18.85
CA ILE A 325 -18.33 15.93 -18.77
C ILE A 325 -18.24 17.35 -18.19
N THR A 326 -17.44 17.54 -17.13
CA THR A 326 -17.21 18.87 -16.54
C THR A 326 -16.55 19.83 -17.53
N ASP A 327 -15.52 19.37 -18.26
CA ASP A 327 -14.82 20.18 -19.26
C ASP A 327 -15.75 20.60 -20.41
N ARG A 328 -16.60 19.68 -20.90
CA ARG A 328 -17.65 20.03 -21.88
C ARG A 328 -18.60 21.08 -21.32
N ASN A 329 -19.06 20.93 -20.08
CA ASN A 329 -20.00 21.87 -19.46
C ASN A 329 -19.38 23.26 -19.20
N GLN A 330 -18.07 23.34 -18.94
CA GLN A 330 -17.35 24.62 -18.88
C GLN A 330 -17.22 25.29 -20.24
N GLU A 331 -17.00 24.53 -21.31
CA GLU A 331 -17.00 25.05 -22.69
C GLU A 331 -18.35 25.65 -23.12
N TYR A 332 -19.46 25.12 -22.58
CA TYR A 332 -20.81 25.66 -22.81
C TYR A 332 -21.16 26.90 -21.96
N LYS A 333 -20.52 27.11 -20.81
CA LYS A 333 -20.76 28.29 -19.96
C LYS A 333 -19.90 29.51 -20.32
N GLY A 334 -18.86 29.36 -21.15
CA GLY A 334 -17.89 30.41 -21.47
C GLY A 334 -18.13 31.23 -22.75
N LYS A 335 -19.28 31.10 -23.44
CA LYS A 335 -19.52 31.81 -24.72
C LYS A 335 -20.79 32.67 -24.68
N LEU A 336 -20.80 33.70 -23.84
CA LEU A 336 -21.60 34.89 -24.07
C LEU A 336 -20.72 36.14 -23.89
N TRP A 337 -20.52 36.84 -25.01
CA TRP A 337 -19.98 38.20 -25.21
C TRP A 337 -18.58 38.37 -25.82
N CYS A 338 -18.64 38.97 -27.03
CA CYS A 338 -17.69 39.83 -27.74
C CYS A 338 -16.89 39.28 -28.94
N ALA A 339 -17.43 39.65 -30.12
CA ALA A 339 -16.77 40.17 -31.32
C ALA A 339 -15.70 39.35 -32.07
N LYS A 340 -16.16 38.80 -33.21
CA LYS A 340 -15.50 38.57 -34.51
C LYS A 340 -14.03 39.04 -34.67
N LYS A 341 -13.12 38.10 -34.97
CA LYS A 341 -12.51 37.92 -36.32
C LYS A 341 -11.45 36.80 -36.38
N SER A 342 -11.38 36.20 -37.59
CA SER A 342 -10.31 35.40 -38.19
C SER A 342 -10.21 33.89 -37.85
N GLN A 343 -10.90 33.10 -38.69
CA GLN A 343 -10.66 31.67 -38.89
C GLN A 343 -9.22 31.42 -39.40
N LYS A 344 -8.46 30.58 -38.68
CA LYS A 344 -7.43 29.72 -39.29
C LYS A 344 -7.80 28.28 -38.96
N GLN A 345 -8.10 27.51 -40.01
CA GLN A 345 -8.40 26.08 -39.95
C GLN A 345 -7.26 25.35 -39.22
N ARG A 346 -7.48 24.93 -37.97
CA ARG A 346 -6.70 23.84 -37.36
C ARG A 346 -7.33 22.53 -37.81
N LYS A 347 -6.54 21.75 -38.55
CA LYS A 347 -6.87 20.38 -38.96
C LYS A 347 -7.38 19.59 -37.75
N LYS A 348 -8.53 18.93 -37.92
CA LYS A 348 -9.08 17.95 -36.98
C LYS A 348 -8.08 16.81 -36.84
N LEU A 349 -7.28 16.83 -35.77
CA LEU A 349 -6.58 15.65 -35.31
C LEU A 349 -7.64 14.75 -34.65
N LEU A 350 -7.85 13.58 -35.26
CA LEU A 350 -8.67 12.51 -34.71
C LEU A 350 -8.14 12.17 -33.31
N PHE A 351 -9.05 12.22 -32.35
CA PHE A 351 -8.82 12.00 -30.93
C PHE A 351 -8.56 10.50 -30.70
N ASN A 352 -7.31 10.13 -30.45
CA ASN A 352 -6.94 8.75 -30.10
C ASN A 352 -6.92 8.63 -28.56
N PRO A 353 -7.80 7.82 -27.92
CA PRO A 353 -7.95 7.81 -26.46
C PRO A 353 -6.75 7.20 -25.72
N SER A 354 -5.93 6.41 -26.39
CA SER A 354 -4.96 5.51 -25.75
C SER A 354 -3.61 6.14 -25.39
N LYS A 355 -3.21 7.26 -26.01
CA LYS A 355 -1.89 7.89 -25.75
C LYS A 355 -1.88 8.98 -24.68
N ASN A 356 -3.05 9.51 -24.30
CA ASN A 356 -3.13 10.54 -23.25
C ASN A 356 -3.38 9.98 -21.85
N ILE A 357 -3.80 8.71 -21.72
CA ILE A 357 -4.16 8.12 -20.42
C ILE A 357 -2.94 8.07 -19.46
N GLU A 358 -1.73 7.90 -19.97
CA GLU A 358 -0.53 7.82 -19.13
C GLU A 358 -0.24 9.12 -18.37
N HIS A 359 -0.38 10.29 -19.03
CA HIS A 359 -0.06 11.58 -18.40
C HIS A 359 -1.14 12.10 -17.44
N TYR A 360 -2.36 11.55 -17.50
CA TYR A 360 -3.49 11.91 -16.62
C TYR A 360 -3.72 10.89 -15.49
N SER A 361 -2.98 9.77 -15.48
CA SER A 361 -3.20 8.67 -14.54
C SER A 361 -2.78 9.00 -13.10
N GLU A 362 -1.74 9.82 -12.91
CA GLU A 362 -1.17 10.13 -11.58
C GLU A 362 -2.06 11.05 -10.72
N ASP A 363 -2.92 11.88 -11.34
CA ASP A 363 -3.78 12.82 -10.61
C ASP A 363 -5.18 12.25 -10.27
N ILE A 364 -5.44 10.97 -10.56
CA ILE A 364 -6.73 10.35 -10.25
C ILE A 364 -6.68 9.71 -8.85
N LEU A 365 -7.38 10.35 -7.91
CA LEU A 365 -7.52 9.86 -6.54
C LEU A 365 -8.30 8.54 -6.52
N THR A 366 -7.59 7.44 -6.30
CA THR A 366 -8.15 6.09 -6.18
C THR A 366 -7.75 5.47 -4.84
N TYR A 367 -6.85 4.50 -4.86
CA TYR A 367 -6.34 3.82 -3.68
C TYR A 367 -4.81 3.91 -3.66
N GLU A 368 -4.26 4.10 -2.48
CA GLU A 368 -2.83 4.02 -2.21
C GLU A 368 -2.56 2.77 -1.38
N GLU A 369 -1.63 1.93 -1.82
CA GLU A 369 -1.25 0.76 -1.04
C GLU A 369 -0.45 1.19 0.19
N VAL A 370 -0.82 0.67 1.36
CA VAL A 370 -0.23 1.06 2.64
C VAL A 370 0.22 -0.14 3.45
N ALA A 371 1.18 0.09 4.34
CA ALA A 371 1.66 -0.88 5.30
C ALA A 371 1.90 -0.20 6.65
N LEU A 372 1.86 -1.01 7.73
CA LEU A 372 2.18 -0.51 9.05
C LEU A 372 3.68 -0.29 9.19
N TYR A 373 4.06 0.90 9.62
CA TYR A 373 5.44 1.30 9.90
C TYR A 373 5.59 1.73 11.35
N HIS A 374 6.57 1.11 12.02
CA HIS A 374 7.01 1.50 13.35
C HIS A 374 8.19 2.46 13.25
N GLN A 375 8.09 3.62 13.88
CA GLN A 375 9.18 4.59 13.93
C GLN A 375 10.35 4.03 14.77
N PRO A 376 11.57 3.90 14.20
CA PRO A 376 12.71 3.47 14.98
C PRO A 376 13.12 4.52 16.03
N PRO A 377 13.57 4.14 17.24
CA PRO A 377 13.95 5.08 18.29
C PRO A 377 15.02 6.09 17.88
N ASN A 378 15.98 5.68 17.02
CA ASN A 378 17.08 6.52 16.56
C ASN A 378 16.82 7.17 15.19
N HIS A 379 15.64 6.99 14.61
CA HIS A 379 15.30 7.48 13.28
C HIS A 379 13.89 8.06 13.27
N LYS A 380 13.78 9.28 13.80
CA LYS A 380 12.52 10.00 13.92
C LYS A 380 12.06 10.53 12.57
N ARG A 381 10.77 10.35 12.24
CA ARG A 381 10.17 10.88 11.02
C ARG A 381 10.13 12.41 11.08
N PRO A 382 10.37 13.12 9.97
CA PRO A 382 10.20 14.56 9.91
C PRO A 382 8.71 14.91 9.97
N ILE A 383 8.36 15.93 10.75
CA ILE A 383 7.00 16.46 10.85
C ILE A 383 6.86 17.66 9.92
N ALA A 384 5.97 17.55 8.94
CA ALA A 384 5.65 18.64 8.02
C ALA A 384 4.34 19.32 8.46
N LEU A 385 4.44 20.58 8.87
CA LEU A 385 3.30 21.42 9.21
C LEU A 385 2.88 22.20 7.96
N ILE A 386 1.64 21.98 7.51
CA ILE A 386 1.09 22.59 6.30
C ILE A 386 -0.13 23.41 6.67
N GLY A 387 -0.23 24.62 6.16
CA GLY A 387 -1.42 25.45 6.35
C GLY A 387 -1.35 26.71 5.49
N PRO A 388 -2.46 27.43 5.31
CA PRO A 388 -2.42 28.72 4.64
C PRO A 388 -1.62 29.73 5.49
N PRO A 389 -1.11 30.81 4.89
CA PRO A 389 -0.53 31.92 5.64
C PRO A 389 -1.49 32.37 6.76
N ASN A 390 -0.95 32.76 7.92
CA ASN A 390 -1.72 33.18 9.11
C ASN A 390 -2.60 32.09 9.77
N SER A 391 -2.45 30.81 9.40
CA SER A 391 -3.11 29.70 10.14
C SER A 391 -2.45 29.37 11.48
N GLY A 392 -1.28 29.94 11.78
CA GLY A 392 -0.56 29.73 13.03
C GLY A 392 0.49 28.61 12.99
N HIS A 393 0.73 27.97 11.84
CA HIS A 393 1.63 26.82 11.74
C HIS A 393 3.10 27.17 12.01
N ASP A 394 3.55 28.36 11.59
CA ASP A 394 4.90 28.84 11.91
C ASP A 394 5.05 29.16 13.40
N GLU A 395 4.04 29.76 14.02
CA GLU A 395 4.02 30.05 15.45
C GLU A 395 4.06 28.76 16.28
N LEU A 396 3.30 27.73 15.87
CA LEU A 396 3.34 26.41 16.49
C LEU A 396 4.73 25.76 16.35
N ARG A 397 5.35 25.85 15.16
CA ARG A 397 6.73 25.38 14.95
C ARG A 397 7.71 26.06 15.90
N GLN A 398 7.69 27.39 15.98
CA GLN A 398 8.59 28.15 16.86
C GLN A 398 8.36 27.79 18.34
N ARG A 399 7.10 27.55 18.72
CA ARG A 399 6.75 27.15 20.08
C ARG A 399 7.34 25.78 20.43
N LEU A 400 7.23 24.78 19.55
CA LEU A 400 7.84 23.46 19.75
C LEU A 400 9.36 23.54 19.86
N LEU A 401 10.02 24.28 18.95
CA LEU A 401 11.48 24.47 19.00
C LEU A 401 11.95 25.13 20.30
N SER A 402 11.13 26.01 20.87
CA SER A 402 11.43 26.71 22.12
C SER A 402 11.14 25.88 23.37
N LEU A 403 10.09 25.06 23.35
CA LEU A 403 9.66 24.25 24.50
C LEU A 403 10.55 23.02 24.69
N GLU A 404 10.93 22.34 23.60
CA GLU A 404 11.70 21.10 23.66
C GLU A 404 12.86 21.08 22.63
N PRO A 405 13.90 21.93 22.82
CA PRO A 405 15.02 22.08 21.88
C PRO A 405 15.90 20.81 21.75
N ASP A 406 15.83 19.92 22.73
CA ASP A 406 16.54 18.65 22.69
C ASP A 406 15.85 17.63 21.79
N ARG A 407 14.52 17.72 21.64
CA ARG A 407 13.70 16.81 20.84
C ARG A 407 13.52 17.30 19.41
N PHE A 408 13.28 18.59 19.22
CA PHE A 408 12.96 19.19 17.92
C PHE A 408 14.10 20.03 17.37
N THR A 409 14.26 20.00 16.05
CA THR A 409 15.11 20.96 15.35
C THR A 409 14.59 21.24 13.95
N GLY A 410 14.87 22.42 13.42
CA GLY A 410 14.61 22.73 12.01
C GLY A 410 15.76 22.24 11.12
N ALA A 411 15.46 21.93 9.86
CA ALA A 411 16.49 21.76 8.85
C ALA A 411 17.08 23.13 8.48
N VAL A 412 18.41 23.23 8.38
CA VAL A 412 19.08 24.48 7.99
C VAL A 412 18.92 24.68 6.48
N PRO A 413 18.18 25.71 6.03
CA PRO A 413 17.95 25.97 4.62
C PRO A 413 19.20 26.55 3.94
N HIS A 414 19.23 26.52 2.61
CA HIS A 414 20.29 27.13 1.80
C HIS A 414 19.83 28.48 1.26
N THR A 415 20.77 29.41 1.11
CA THR A 415 20.51 30.69 0.46
C THR A 415 21.70 31.18 -0.36
N THR A 416 21.41 31.94 -1.42
CA THR A 416 22.41 32.66 -2.22
C THR A 416 22.71 34.06 -1.70
N ARG A 417 21.96 34.53 -0.69
CA ARG A 417 22.18 35.82 -0.05
C ARG A 417 23.49 35.80 0.72
N ASN A 418 24.21 36.91 0.76
CA ASN A 418 25.38 37.03 1.64
C ASN A 418 24.98 37.01 3.13
N PRO A 419 25.79 36.40 4.02
CA PRO A 419 25.54 36.38 5.45
C PRO A 419 25.56 37.79 6.05
N ARG A 420 24.65 38.08 7.00
CA ARG A 420 24.69 39.29 7.83
C ARG A 420 25.74 39.13 8.94
N ALA A 421 26.16 40.24 9.54
CA ALA A 421 27.21 40.27 10.56
C ALA A 421 26.97 39.35 11.78
N HIS A 422 25.73 39.00 12.09
CA HIS A 422 25.33 38.14 13.22
C HIS A 422 24.94 36.71 12.81
N GLU A 423 24.95 36.40 11.51
CA GLU A 423 24.56 35.09 10.99
C GLU A 423 25.80 34.20 10.81
N VAL A 424 25.66 32.93 11.13
CA VAL A 424 26.72 31.92 11.03
C VAL A 424 26.33 30.87 9.99
N ASN A 425 27.26 30.56 9.09
CA ASN A 425 27.05 29.51 8.09
C ASN A 425 26.82 28.15 8.76
N GLY A 426 25.75 27.46 8.36
CA GLY A 426 25.34 26.18 8.91
C GLY A 426 24.49 26.28 10.19
N ARG A 427 24.17 27.50 10.66
CA ARG A 427 23.26 27.72 11.78
C ARG A 427 21.94 28.32 11.30
N GLU A 428 21.95 29.56 10.80
CA GLU A 428 20.75 30.21 10.27
C GLU A 428 20.47 29.76 8.83
N TYR A 429 21.51 29.76 7.99
CA TYR A 429 21.47 29.30 6.61
C TYR A 429 22.79 28.65 6.22
N ASN A 430 22.74 27.78 5.22
CA ASN A 430 23.89 27.40 4.40
C ASN A 430 24.04 28.44 3.28
N PHE A 431 25.00 29.34 3.44
CA PHE A 431 25.30 30.40 2.49
C PHE A 431 26.14 29.82 1.33
N VAL A 432 25.54 29.74 0.15
CA VAL A 432 26.14 29.13 -1.04
C VAL A 432 26.15 30.11 -2.21
N SER A 433 27.00 29.86 -3.21
CA SER A 433 26.95 30.65 -4.44
C SER A 433 25.70 30.33 -5.24
N ARG A 434 25.21 31.29 -6.04
CA ARG A 434 24.07 31.06 -6.96
C ARG A 434 24.31 29.88 -7.90
N GLN A 435 25.52 29.75 -8.42
CA GLN A 435 25.91 28.62 -9.27
C GLN A 435 25.79 27.28 -8.55
N SER A 436 26.26 27.18 -7.30
CA SER A 436 26.12 25.95 -6.50
C SER A 436 24.66 25.62 -6.24
N PHE A 437 23.86 26.62 -5.89
CA PHE A 437 22.43 26.45 -5.64
C PHE A 437 21.70 25.94 -6.89
N GLU A 438 21.96 26.54 -8.05
CA GLU A 438 21.36 26.14 -9.32
C GLU A 438 21.81 24.73 -9.76
N CYS A 439 23.05 24.34 -9.49
CA CYS A 439 23.53 22.97 -9.70
C CYS A 439 22.78 21.97 -8.81
N ASP A 440 22.61 22.26 -7.52
CA ASP A 440 21.88 21.38 -6.60
C ASP A 440 20.37 21.31 -6.92
N LEU A 441 19.81 22.42 -7.42
CA LEU A 441 18.43 22.48 -7.92
C LEU A 441 18.25 21.61 -9.18
N ALA A 442 19.17 21.70 -10.14
CA ALA A 442 19.16 20.84 -11.33
C ALA A 442 19.36 19.35 -11.00
N ALA A 443 20.07 19.06 -9.91
CA ALA A 443 20.24 17.71 -9.38
C ALA A 443 19.05 17.20 -8.55
N GLY A 444 17.99 18.00 -8.37
CA GLY A 444 16.78 17.60 -7.63
C GLY A 444 16.99 17.46 -6.12
N LYS A 445 17.96 18.17 -5.53
CA LYS A 445 18.27 18.07 -4.09
C LYS A 445 17.39 18.93 -3.18
N PHE A 446 16.53 19.78 -3.73
CA PHE A 446 15.67 20.67 -2.95
C PHE A 446 14.24 20.14 -2.88
N ILE A 447 13.69 20.03 -1.67
CA ILE A 447 12.27 19.72 -1.43
C ILE A 447 11.40 20.94 -1.80
N GLU A 448 11.89 22.12 -1.45
CA GLU A 448 11.28 23.39 -1.76
C GLU A 448 12.37 24.42 -2.07
N SER A 449 12.12 25.23 -3.09
CA SER A 449 12.97 26.35 -3.45
C SER A 449 12.13 27.52 -3.95
N GLY A 450 12.56 28.74 -3.67
CA GLY A 450 11.93 29.96 -4.13
C GLY A 450 12.92 31.11 -4.26
N GLU A 451 12.49 32.16 -4.93
CA GLU A 451 13.26 33.40 -5.06
C GLU A 451 12.58 34.50 -4.25
N PHE A 452 13.36 35.21 -3.44
CA PHE A 452 12.91 36.37 -2.66
C PHE A 452 14.00 37.44 -2.67
N GLU A 453 13.63 38.68 -2.98
CA GLU A 453 14.56 39.81 -3.09
C GLU A 453 15.82 39.47 -3.93
N GLN A 454 15.61 38.86 -5.12
CA GLN A 454 16.67 38.43 -6.07
C GLN A 454 17.64 37.35 -5.55
N ASN A 455 17.38 36.79 -4.37
CA ASN A 455 18.16 35.71 -3.79
C ASN A 455 17.33 34.42 -3.77
N LEU A 456 17.99 33.30 -3.98
CA LEU A 456 17.37 31.98 -3.91
C LEU A 456 17.42 31.47 -2.47
N TYR A 457 16.35 30.79 -2.07
CA TYR A 457 16.20 30.12 -0.78
C TYR A 457 15.65 28.72 -1.03
N GLY A 458 16.09 27.73 -0.25
CA GLY A 458 15.54 26.39 -0.38
C GLY A 458 15.87 25.44 0.76
N THR A 459 15.00 24.46 0.97
CA THR A 459 15.18 23.39 1.95
C THR A 459 15.71 22.16 1.22
N ASN A 460 16.98 21.84 1.48
CA ASN A 460 17.65 20.69 0.87
C ASN A 460 17.23 19.39 1.58
N THR A 461 17.01 18.33 0.81
CA THR A 461 16.70 16.97 1.30
C THR A 461 17.78 16.46 2.26
N ASP A 462 19.05 16.73 1.98
CA ASP A 462 20.18 16.31 2.84
C ASP A 462 20.18 17.05 4.18
N SER A 463 19.76 18.32 4.22
CA SER A 463 19.59 19.05 5.49
C SER A 463 18.56 18.38 6.39
N VAL A 464 17.47 17.85 5.82
CA VAL A 464 16.45 17.11 6.58
C VAL A 464 17.02 15.77 7.05
N ARG A 465 17.72 15.04 6.17
CA ARG A 465 18.34 13.76 6.52
C ARG A 465 19.40 13.90 7.62
N GLN A 466 20.16 14.99 7.62
CA GLN A 466 21.12 15.30 8.69
C GLN A 466 20.44 15.41 10.06
N VAL A 467 19.27 16.05 10.12
CA VAL A 467 18.49 16.14 11.36
C VAL A 467 18.00 14.76 11.80
N ILE A 468 17.43 13.98 10.88
CA ILE A 468 16.94 12.63 11.17
C ILE A 468 18.07 11.75 11.73
N ASN A 469 19.25 11.81 11.10
CA ASN A 469 20.45 11.07 11.53
C ASN A 469 20.98 11.51 12.90
N SER A 470 20.63 12.71 13.37
CA SER A 470 20.97 13.16 14.73
C SER A 470 20.05 12.60 15.82
N GLY A 471 19.02 11.84 15.44
CA GLY A 471 18.02 11.27 16.35
C GLY A 471 16.94 12.27 16.80
N LYS A 472 16.97 13.51 16.29
CA LYS A 472 15.97 14.55 16.57
C LYS A 472 14.83 14.53 15.56
N ILE A 473 13.69 15.09 15.97
CA ILE A 473 12.52 15.27 15.10
C ILE A 473 12.72 16.54 14.27
N CYS A 474 12.77 16.40 12.94
CA CYS A 474 12.86 17.54 12.04
C CYS A 474 11.49 18.20 11.88
N LEU A 475 11.37 19.48 12.20
CA LEU A 475 10.15 20.27 11.95
C LEU A 475 10.28 21.07 10.64
N LEU A 476 9.34 20.87 9.72
CA LEU A 476 9.30 21.52 8.42
C LEU A 476 8.00 22.33 8.26
N CYS A 477 8.11 23.57 7.79
CA CYS A 477 6.98 24.33 7.24
C CYS A 477 7.24 24.47 5.75
N LEU A 478 6.40 23.86 4.91
CA LEU A 478 6.56 23.84 3.46
C LEU A 478 5.24 24.26 2.79
N HIS A 479 5.31 24.77 1.58
CA HIS A 479 4.12 24.95 0.74
C HIS A 479 3.55 23.57 0.36
N PRO A 480 2.21 23.40 0.33
CA PRO A 480 1.58 22.11 -0.02
C PRO A 480 1.97 21.54 -1.40
N ARG A 481 2.54 22.37 -2.28
CA ARG A 481 3.02 21.94 -3.61
C ARG A 481 4.26 21.05 -3.51
N SER A 482 5.07 21.24 -2.46
CA SER A 482 6.28 20.46 -2.21
C SER A 482 6.03 19.11 -1.55
N LEU A 483 4.79 18.83 -1.12
CA LEU A 483 4.44 17.56 -0.48
C LEU A 483 4.67 16.36 -1.39
N ARG A 484 4.40 16.49 -2.70
CA ARG A 484 4.68 15.41 -3.66
C ARG A 484 6.15 15.02 -3.62
N LEU A 485 7.04 16.00 -3.70
CA LEU A 485 8.49 15.76 -3.67
C LEU A 485 8.97 15.23 -2.32
N LEU A 486 8.40 15.74 -1.22
CA LEU A 486 8.69 15.23 0.12
C LEU A 486 8.27 13.77 0.29
N CYS A 487 7.08 13.37 -0.18
CA CYS A 487 6.57 12.01 -0.07
C CYS A 487 7.26 11.02 -1.03
N SER A 488 7.78 11.49 -2.17
CA SER A 488 8.59 10.69 -3.09
C SER A 488 10.00 10.41 -2.55
N SER A 489 10.43 11.07 -1.47
CA SER A 489 11.72 10.84 -0.83
C SER A 489 11.69 9.69 0.18
N ASP A 490 12.86 9.22 0.59
CA ASP A 490 13.04 8.19 1.62
C ASP A 490 12.83 8.70 3.06
N LEU A 491 12.51 9.99 3.23
CA LEU A 491 12.42 10.68 4.51
C LEU A 491 11.21 10.25 5.36
N LYS A 492 10.19 9.64 4.75
CA LYS A 492 8.98 9.13 5.42
C LYS A 492 8.29 10.18 6.30
N PRO A 493 7.93 11.35 5.76
CA PRO A 493 7.34 12.44 6.54
C PRO A 493 6.04 12.04 7.22
N TYR A 494 5.71 12.75 8.31
CA TYR A 494 4.37 12.77 8.90
C TYR A 494 3.77 14.17 8.71
N ILE A 495 2.69 14.27 7.95
CA ILE A 495 2.16 15.52 7.42
C ILE A 495 0.92 15.93 8.21
N ILE A 496 1.00 17.08 8.89
CA ILE A 496 -0.07 17.61 9.74
C ILE A 496 -0.56 18.92 9.12
N PHE A 497 -1.85 18.95 8.77
CA PHE A 497 -2.49 20.16 8.30
C PHE A 497 -3.01 20.99 9.47
N ILE A 498 -2.65 22.27 9.51
CA ILE A 498 -3.09 23.24 10.49
C ILE A 498 -4.22 24.06 9.87
N ARG A 499 -5.45 23.68 10.23
CA ARG A 499 -6.67 24.36 9.80
C ARG A 499 -6.87 25.62 10.65
N PRO A 500 -7.02 26.81 10.05
CA PRO A 500 -7.42 28.00 10.79
C PRO A 500 -8.84 27.85 11.34
N SER A 501 -9.07 28.24 12.60
CA SER A 501 -10.43 28.25 13.15
C SER A 501 -11.26 29.39 12.55
N PRO A 502 -12.54 29.16 12.19
CA PRO A 502 -13.46 30.26 11.96
C PRO A 502 -13.62 31.09 13.25
N PRO A 503 -13.90 32.40 13.15
CA PRO A 503 -14.21 33.21 14.33
C PRO A 503 -15.45 32.63 15.01
N SER A 504 -15.47 32.62 16.35
CA SER A 504 -16.59 32.08 17.12
C SER A 504 -17.91 32.70 16.66
N PRO A 505 -19.01 31.93 16.54
CA PRO A 505 -20.31 32.53 16.28
C PRO A 505 -20.61 33.58 17.37
N SER A 506 -21.02 34.78 16.95
CA SER A 506 -21.52 35.79 17.88
C SER A 506 -22.61 35.17 18.76
N PRO A 507 -22.69 35.51 20.07
CA PRO A 507 -23.73 34.98 20.94
C PRO A 507 -25.12 35.19 20.33
N PRO A 508 -26.08 34.27 20.59
CA PRO A 508 -27.44 34.41 20.07
C PRO A 508 -28.01 35.79 20.45
N PRO A 509 -28.79 36.42 19.56
CA PRO A 509 -29.35 37.73 19.85
C PRO A 509 -30.18 37.67 21.15
N PRO A 510 -30.10 38.70 22.01
CA PRO A 510 -30.89 38.73 23.24
C PRO A 510 -32.40 38.66 22.93
N PRO A 511 -33.21 38.17 23.89
CA PRO A 511 -34.65 38.08 23.74
C PRO A 511 -35.27 39.42 23.34
N PRO A 512 -36.46 39.41 22.68
CA PRO A 512 -37.05 40.57 22.02
C PRO A 512 -37.19 41.84 22.87
N GLN A 513 -37.20 41.72 24.19
CA GLN A 513 -37.41 42.83 25.13
C GLN A 513 -36.18 43.73 25.31
N GLU A 514 -34.96 43.25 25.04
CA GLU A 514 -33.71 44.05 25.15
C GLU A 514 -33.23 44.63 23.79
N ARG A 515 -34.00 44.41 22.73
CA ARG A 515 -33.66 44.93 21.39
C ARG A 515 -33.77 46.45 21.31
N PHE A 516 -34.67 47.07 22.08
CA PHE A 516 -34.95 48.50 21.98
C PHE A 516 -33.93 49.40 22.70
N SER A 517 -33.26 48.93 23.76
CA SER A 517 -32.20 49.72 24.41
C SER A 517 -30.85 49.59 23.70
N THR A 518 -30.59 48.46 23.03
CA THR A 518 -29.27 48.16 22.42
C THR A 518 -29.13 48.69 20.99
N LEU A 519 -30.24 48.98 20.29
CA LEU A 519 -30.24 49.48 18.92
C LEU A 519 -29.64 50.89 18.76
N LEU A 520 -29.58 51.69 19.84
CA LEU A 520 -28.95 53.01 19.81
C LEU A 520 -27.44 52.99 20.11
N THR A 521 -26.86 51.84 20.51
CA THR A 521 -25.45 51.77 20.92
C THR A 521 -24.61 50.74 20.15
N ARG A 522 -25.18 49.88 19.31
CA ARG A 522 -24.42 48.85 18.57
C ARG A 522 -24.79 48.76 17.08
N GLY A 523 -24.46 49.81 16.34
CA GLY A 523 -24.32 49.78 14.88
C GLY A 523 -23.00 49.19 14.42
N VAL A 524 -22.64 47.97 14.84
CA VAL A 524 -21.52 47.21 14.26
C VAL A 524 -21.93 45.75 14.15
N LYS A 525 -22.53 45.36 13.02
CA LYS A 525 -22.31 44.00 12.51
C LYS A 525 -20.80 43.90 12.35
N LYS A 526 -20.10 43.18 13.24
CA LYS A 526 -18.68 42.89 13.03
C LYS A 526 -18.61 42.00 11.79
N HIS A 527 -18.45 42.62 10.62
CA HIS A 527 -18.05 41.93 9.42
C HIS A 527 -16.77 41.17 9.76
N MET A 528 -16.74 39.89 9.39
CA MET A 528 -15.50 39.11 9.48
C MET A 528 -14.44 39.84 8.63
N PRO A 529 -13.23 40.09 9.18
CA PRO A 529 -12.18 40.75 8.42
C PRO A 529 -11.91 39.99 7.12
N ASP A 530 -11.69 40.71 6.02
CA ASP A 530 -11.46 40.10 4.70
C ASP A 530 -10.28 39.13 4.71
N ASP A 531 -9.23 39.44 5.45
CA ASP A 531 -8.04 38.61 5.62
C ASP A 531 -8.36 37.23 6.24
N VAL A 532 -9.28 37.19 7.22
CA VAL A 532 -9.70 35.93 7.86
C VAL A 532 -10.52 35.10 6.89
N ARG A 533 -11.35 35.75 6.05
CA ARG A 533 -12.13 35.06 5.02
C ARG A 533 -11.24 34.46 3.95
N GLU A 534 -10.25 35.22 3.48
CA GLU A 534 -9.28 34.75 2.51
C GLU A 534 -8.47 33.56 3.05
N THR A 535 -8.07 33.62 4.33
CA THR A 535 -7.33 32.54 5.00
C THR A 535 -8.17 31.25 5.09
N LEU A 536 -9.47 31.37 5.41
CA LEU A 536 -10.38 30.21 5.46
C LEU A 536 -10.66 29.63 4.07
N GLU A 537 -10.82 30.46 3.04
CA GLU A 537 -11.00 29.97 1.67
C GLU A 537 -9.75 29.24 1.18
N LYS A 538 -8.55 29.82 1.40
CA LYS A 538 -7.27 29.16 1.11
C LYS A 538 -7.12 27.84 1.85
N ALA A 539 -7.53 27.77 3.12
CA ALA A 539 -7.51 26.51 3.88
C ALA A 539 -8.38 25.45 3.20
N ARG A 540 -9.60 25.82 2.81
CA ARG A 540 -10.55 24.93 2.13
C ARG A 540 -10.02 24.45 0.78
N GLU A 541 -9.40 25.34 -0.01
CA GLU A 541 -8.74 24.98 -1.27
C GLU A 541 -7.60 23.99 -1.05
N MET A 542 -6.75 24.24 -0.04
CA MET A 542 -5.63 23.36 0.30
C MET A 542 -6.10 21.97 0.74
N GLU A 543 -7.10 21.87 1.60
CA GLU A 543 -7.67 20.59 2.02
C GLU A 543 -8.32 19.83 0.87
N HIS A 544 -8.99 20.55 -0.02
CA HIS A 544 -9.60 19.95 -1.20
C HIS A 544 -8.54 19.33 -2.12
N SER A 545 -7.49 20.09 -2.46
CA SER A 545 -6.45 19.67 -3.39
C SER A 545 -5.45 18.67 -2.80
N TYR A 546 -5.03 18.87 -1.55
CA TYR A 546 -3.90 18.13 -0.96
C TYR A 546 -4.30 17.25 0.24
N GLY A 547 -5.56 17.29 0.68
CA GLY A 547 -5.98 16.58 1.89
C GLY A 547 -5.84 15.06 1.88
N HIS A 548 -5.55 14.44 0.73
CA HIS A 548 -5.23 12.99 0.66
C HIS A 548 -3.82 12.68 1.19
N MET A 549 -2.90 13.66 1.14
CA MET A 549 -1.52 13.52 1.61
C MET A 549 -1.34 13.87 3.09
N PHE A 550 -2.38 14.33 3.78
CA PHE A 550 -2.29 14.66 5.20
C PHE A 550 -2.50 13.39 6.03
N ASP A 551 -1.73 13.24 7.09
CA ASP A 551 -1.89 12.17 8.09
C ASP A 551 -2.83 12.62 9.22
N ALA A 552 -2.80 13.91 9.57
CA ALA A 552 -3.65 14.48 10.59
C ALA A 552 -4.06 15.92 10.28
N VAL A 553 -5.14 16.38 10.90
CA VAL A 553 -5.61 17.76 10.79
C VAL A 553 -5.90 18.33 12.18
N ILE A 554 -5.25 19.43 12.53
CA ILE A 554 -5.46 20.18 13.78
C ILE A 554 -6.19 21.47 13.46
N THR A 555 -7.27 21.78 14.19
CA THR A 555 -7.95 23.07 14.07
C THR A 555 -7.40 24.05 15.09
N ASN A 556 -6.65 25.05 14.61
CA ASN A 556 -5.96 25.99 15.46
C ASN A 556 -6.89 27.09 15.97
N PHE A 557 -7.49 26.86 17.14
CA PHE A 557 -8.33 27.84 17.85
C PHE A 557 -7.56 28.58 18.96
N LYS A 558 -6.80 27.83 19.77
CA LYS A 558 -5.95 28.35 20.85
C LYS A 558 -4.58 27.69 20.76
N GLN A 559 -3.52 28.51 20.71
CA GLN A 559 -2.15 28.00 20.52
C GLN A 559 -1.77 26.92 21.54
N ASP A 560 -2.03 27.11 22.83
CA ASP A 560 -1.64 26.12 23.86
C ASP A 560 -2.34 24.76 23.67
N THR A 561 -3.62 24.77 23.31
CA THR A 561 -4.38 23.54 23.04
C THR A 561 -3.85 22.85 21.78
N SER A 562 -3.61 23.62 20.71
CA SER A 562 -3.06 23.10 19.45
C SER A 562 -1.65 22.53 19.64
N VAL A 563 -0.80 23.14 20.48
CA VAL A 563 0.54 22.60 20.81
C VAL A 563 0.41 21.29 21.58
N SER A 564 -0.50 21.20 22.56
CA SER A 564 -0.73 19.97 23.30
C SER A 564 -1.25 18.84 22.41
N GLU A 565 -2.15 19.15 21.48
CA GLU A 565 -2.66 18.18 20.50
C GLU A 565 -1.55 17.73 19.54
N LEU A 566 -0.74 18.67 19.06
CA LEU A 566 0.40 18.41 18.19
C LEU A 566 1.44 17.50 18.85
N LEU A 567 1.80 17.77 20.12
CA LEU A 567 2.68 16.90 20.90
C LEU A 567 2.07 15.51 21.07
N GLY A 568 0.77 15.43 21.40
CA GLY A 568 0.08 14.14 21.53
C GLY A 568 0.10 13.30 20.25
N LEU A 569 -0.02 13.91 19.07
CA LEU A 569 0.12 13.21 17.79
C LEU A 569 1.56 12.75 17.54
N ILE A 570 2.55 13.60 17.84
CA ILE A 570 3.96 13.29 17.66
C ILE A 570 4.40 12.16 18.61
N ASP A 571 3.94 12.18 19.86
CA ASP A 571 4.27 11.15 20.85
C ASP A 571 3.68 9.78 20.47
N LYS A 572 2.50 9.75 19.85
CA LYS A 572 1.91 8.50 19.32
C LYS A 572 2.78 7.84 18.27
N LEU A 573 3.55 8.60 17.48
CA LEU A 573 4.47 8.04 16.48
C LEU A 573 5.52 7.09 17.07
N ASP A 574 5.87 7.28 18.35
CA ASP A 574 6.83 6.42 19.06
C ASP A 574 6.21 5.17 19.68
N ILE A 575 4.89 5.16 19.88
CA ILE A 575 4.18 4.11 20.63
C ILE A 575 3.45 3.18 19.66
N GLU A 576 2.79 3.74 18.65
CA GLU A 576 1.87 3.03 17.77
C GLU A 576 2.43 2.95 16.34
N PRO A 577 2.24 1.83 15.62
CA PRO A 577 2.52 1.79 14.20
C PRO A 577 1.53 2.67 13.42
N HIS A 578 2.01 3.24 12.31
CA HIS A 578 1.21 4.10 11.45
C HIS A 578 1.14 3.54 10.04
N TRP A 579 -0.01 3.71 9.39
CA TRP A 579 -0.15 3.40 7.97
C TRP A 579 0.67 4.38 7.14
N VAL A 580 1.63 3.86 6.38
CA VAL A 580 2.45 4.61 5.43
C VAL A 580 2.36 3.95 4.05
N PRO A 581 2.69 4.65 2.96
CA PRO A 581 2.74 4.04 1.64
C PRO A 581 3.62 2.79 1.63
N SER A 582 3.14 1.68 1.07
CA SER A 582 3.87 0.40 1.05
C SER A 582 5.26 0.53 0.42
N ALA A 583 5.40 1.42 -0.57
CA ALA A 583 6.67 1.73 -1.23
C ALA A 583 7.76 2.27 -0.27
N TRP A 584 7.40 2.74 0.92
CA TRP A 584 8.36 3.22 1.92
C TRP A 584 8.95 2.10 2.77
N VAL A 585 8.30 0.93 2.82
CA VAL A 585 8.72 -0.23 3.63
C VAL A 585 9.13 -1.45 2.80
N SER A 586 8.91 -1.39 1.49
CA SER A 586 9.24 -2.45 0.52
C SER A 586 10.72 -2.51 0.17
#